data_AF-A0A848VLE7-F1
#
_entry.id   AF-A0A848VLE7-F1
#
_cell.length_a   1.000
_cell.length_b   1.000
_cell.length_c   1.000
_cell.angle_alpha   90.00
_cell.angle_beta   90.00
_cell.angle_gamma   90.00
#
_symmetry.space_group_name_H-M   'P 1'
#
loop_
_entity.id
_entity.type
_entity.pdbx_description
1 polymer ?
#
loop_
_entity_poly.entity_id
_entity_poly.type
_entity_poly.pdbx_seq_one_letter_code
_entity_poly.pdbx_strand_id
1 'polypeptide(L)'
;MPSIFSRAEGSLQSPFLFLVAVLFATSCTASMDEPAESPTAGLAAMVADEYSGDLAFETVAYLDQFVRWPGNRGFNASIRYVAAGLEAAGYVEDPEGSSDAPLSYRVESYPMDTPAWEPLAATVRFASGDTLLDFSTNRNMLARMSHATPEGGQSGRVVDIGDREDVPCEEIRGRIVLGNQNAGRLWRRLQSCGVMGVLGYSLADYLQPEVNQTSIQFTSIPWSSEPGWAIALSYAARAEL
;
A
#
# COMPACT_ATOMS: atom_id res chain seq x y z
N MET A 1 -45.86 -10.48 -49.47
CA MET A 1 -46.21 -10.49 -50.90
C MET A 1 -44.93 -10.66 -51.70
N PRO A 2 -44.90 -11.58 -52.67
CA PRO A 2 -43.69 -12.04 -53.38
C PRO A 2 -43.56 -11.45 -54.80
N SER A 3 -42.34 -11.44 -55.35
CA SER A 3 -42.03 -11.49 -56.80
C SER A 3 -40.55 -11.87 -56.89
N ILE A 4 -40.08 -13.04 -57.33
CA ILE A 4 -40.24 -13.87 -58.54
C ILE A 4 -39.87 -13.16 -59.87
N PHE A 5 -38.92 -13.81 -60.55
CA PHE A 5 -38.36 -13.67 -61.92
C PHE A 5 -37.25 -12.61 -62.07
N SER A 6 -36.12 -12.86 -62.75
CA SER A 6 -35.86 -13.83 -63.82
C SER A 6 -34.39 -14.25 -63.88
N ARG A 7 -34.19 -15.52 -64.24
CA ARG A 7 -32.94 -16.13 -64.73
C ARG A 7 -32.61 -15.52 -66.09
N ALA A 8 -31.34 -15.18 -66.31
CA ALA A 8 -30.75 -15.06 -67.64
C ALA A 8 -29.42 -15.80 -67.61
N GLU A 9 -29.41 -16.96 -68.26
CA GLU A 9 -28.22 -17.73 -68.56
C GLU A 9 -27.47 -17.03 -69.70
N GLY A 10 -26.19 -16.80 -69.49
CA GLY A 10 -25.27 -16.30 -70.51
C GLY A 10 -23.89 -16.90 -70.25
N SER A 11 -23.67 -18.08 -70.82
CA SER A 11 -22.35 -18.71 -70.89
C SER A 11 -21.44 -17.87 -71.78
N LEU A 12 -20.27 -17.48 -71.28
CA LEU A 12 -19.10 -17.30 -72.13
C LEU A 12 -17.85 -17.68 -71.33
N GLN A 13 -17.27 -18.77 -71.80
CA GLN A 13 -15.99 -19.33 -71.40
C GLN A 13 -14.90 -18.26 -71.51
N SER A 14 -14.08 -18.09 -70.48
CA SER A 14 -12.69 -17.69 -70.67
C SER A 14 -11.85 -18.05 -69.43
N PRO A 15 -10.88 -18.98 -69.53
CA PRO A 15 -10.05 -19.41 -68.41
C PRO A 15 -8.89 -18.44 -68.13
N PHE A 16 -8.94 -17.20 -68.64
CA PHE A 16 -7.81 -16.29 -68.61
C PHE A 16 -7.83 -15.26 -67.47
N LEU A 17 -8.93 -15.18 -66.70
CA LEU A 17 -9.09 -14.18 -65.63
C LEU A 17 -8.88 -14.70 -64.21
N PHE A 18 -8.32 -15.90 -64.03
CA PHE A 18 -8.01 -16.47 -62.71
C PHE A 18 -6.52 -16.44 -62.35
N LEU A 19 -5.63 -16.05 -63.27
CA LEU A 19 -4.18 -16.04 -63.02
C LEU A 19 -3.64 -14.70 -62.53
N VAL A 20 -4.41 -13.61 -62.62
CA VAL A 20 -3.94 -12.26 -62.20
C VAL A 20 -4.37 -11.90 -60.78
N ALA A 21 -5.43 -12.53 -60.23
CA ALA A 21 -5.88 -12.28 -58.86
C ALA A 21 -5.07 -13.02 -57.77
N VAL A 22 -4.26 -14.04 -58.15
CA VAL A 22 -3.41 -14.77 -57.19
C VAL A 22 -2.02 -14.12 -57.03
N LEU A 23 -1.63 -13.22 -57.94
CA LEU A 23 -0.32 -12.54 -57.90
C LEU A 23 -0.29 -11.25 -57.07
N PHE A 24 -1.43 -10.79 -56.54
CA PHE A 24 -1.51 -9.57 -55.71
C PHE A 24 -1.82 -9.82 -54.23
N ALA A 25 -2.03 -11.07 -53.81
CA ALA A 25 -2.28 -11.41 -52.40
C ALA A 25 -1.03 -11.82 -51.61
N THR A 26 0.16 -11.82 -52.23
CA THR A 26 1.41 -12.30 -51.60
C THR A 26 2.40 -11.20 -51.20
N SER A 27 2.06 -9.92 -51.33
CA SER A 27 3.01 -8.81 -51.08
C SER A 27 2.61 -7.87 -49.93
N CYS A 28 1.83 -8.36 -48.97
CA CYS A 28 1.65 -7.70 -47.68
C CYS A 28 2.03 -8.65 -46.53
N THR A 29 3.23 -9.22 -46.59
CA THR A 29 3.96 -9.43 -45.34
C THR A 29 4.42 -8.05 -44.91
N ALA A 30 3.63 -7.39 -44.04
CA ALA A 30 4.20 -6.38 -43.18
C ALA A 30 5.40 -7.05 -42.50
N SER A 31 6.60 -6.65 -42.87
CA SER A 31 7.79 -6.91 -42.07
C SER A 31 7.47 -6.29 -40.72
N MET A 32 7.00 -7.10 -39.78
CA MET A 32 7.07 -6.75 -38.38
C MET A 32 8.56 -6.57 -38.16
N ASP A 33 9.02 -5.31 -38.08
CA ASP A 33 10.35 -5.04 -37.54
C ASP A 33 10.42 -5.83 -36.24
N GLU A 34 11.36 -6.78 -36.18
CA GLU A 34 11.70 -7.45 -34.93
C GLU A 34 11.88 -6.31 -33.90
N PRO A 35 11.13 -6.33 -32.78
CA PRO A 35 11.26 -5.28 -31.79
C PRO A 35 12.74 -5.20 -31.43
N ALA A 36 13.33 -4.02 -31.62
CA ALA A 36 14.75 -3.81 -31.39
C ALA A 36 15.12 -4.39 -30.03
N GLU A 37 16.04 -5.36 -30.04
CA GLU A 37 16.40 -6.11 -28.85
C GLU A 37 16.83 -5.13 -27.75
N SER A 38 16.30 -5.31 -26.54
CA SER A 38 16.66 -4.41 -25.43
C SER A 38 18.19 -4.36 -25.29
N PRO A 39 18.80 -3.19 -25.06
CA PRO A 39 20.24 -3.10 -24.75
C PRO A 39 20.68 -3.98 -23.56
N THR A 40 19.73 -4.45 -22.75
CA THR A 40 19.95 -5.35 -21.61
C THR A 40 19.54 -6.80 -21.85
N ALA A 41 19.05 -7.18 -23.04
CA ALA A 41 18.54 -8.53 -23.32
C ALA A 41 19.58 -9.62 -23.05
N GLY A 42 20.82 -9.42 -23.51
CA GLY A 42 21.93 -10.32 -23.21
C GLY A 42 22.25 -10.42 -21.72
N LEU A 43 22.15 -9.31 -20.97
CA LEU A 43 22.33 -9.33 -19.51
C LEU A 43 21.20 -10.09 -18.82
N ALA A 44 19.95 -9.83 -19.19
CA ALA A 44 18.79 -10.52 -18.65
C ALA A 44 18.87 -12.03 -18.91
N ALA A 45 19.30 -12.45 -20.10
CA ALA A 45 19.51 -13.86 -20.43
C ALA A 45 20.60 -14.52 -19.56
N MET A 46 21.68 -13.80 -19.24
CA MET A 46 22.76 -14.33 -18.39
C MET A 46 22.32 -14.58 -16.94
N VAL A 47 21.31 -13.87 -16.43
CA VAL A 47 20.85 -13.99 -15.03
C VAL A 47 19.44 -14.59 -14.93
N ALA A 48 18.84 -14.98 -16.04
CA ALA A 48 17.45 -15.44 -16.10
C ALA A 48 17.19 -16.62 -15.16
N ASP A 49 18.10 -17.60 -15.17
CA ASP A 49 18.00 -18.82 -14.35
C ASP A 49 18.26 -18.57 -12.86
N GLU A 50 18.84 -17.41 -12.51
CA GLU A 50 19.09 -17.00 -11.12
C GLU A 50 17.89 -16.29 -10.48
N TYR A 51 16.89 -15.87 -11.27
CA TYR A 51 15.67 -15.29 -10.73
C TYR A 51 14.84 -16.35 -10.01
N SER A 52 14.69 -16.18 -8.70
CA SER A 52 13.86 -17.05 -7.86
C SER A 52 12.62 -16.32 -7.37
N GLY A 53 11.45 -16.76 -7.85
CA GLY A 53 10.16 -16.32 -7.32
C GLY A 53 9.97 -16.74 -5.86
N ASP A 54 10.44 -17.93 -5.49
CA ASP A 54 10.34 -18.45 -4.12
C ASP A 54 11.13 -17.57 -3.16
N LEU A 55 12.37 -17.20 -3.51
CA LEU A 55 13.19 -16.28 -2.70
C LEU A 55 12.52 -14.90 -2.56
N ALA A 56 11.88 -14.41 -3.62
CA ALA A 56 11.13 -13.15 -3.56
C ALA A 56 9.94 -13.26 -2.60
N PHE A 57 9.18 -14.36 -2.64
CA PHE A 57 8.08 -14.61 -1.71
C PHE A 57 8.55 -14.78 -0.27
N GLU A 58 9.64 -15.50 -0.03
CA GLU A 58 10.24 -15.67 1.30
C GLU A 58 10.70 -14.33 1.89
N THR A 59 11.36 -13.51 1.07
CA THR A 59 11.80 -12.17 1.48
C THR A 59 10.60 -11.30 1.87
N VAL A 60 9.57 -11.26 1.03
CA VAL A 60 8.35 -10.51 1.34
C VAL A 60 7.68 -11.07 2.60
N ALA A 61 7.57 -12.38 2.75
CA ALA A 61 6.96 -13.02 3.90
C ALA A 61 7.69 -12.71 5.21
N TYR A 62 9.02 -12.64 5.20
CA TYR A 62 9.79 -12.20 6.37
C TYR A 62 9.51 -10.73 6.69
N LEU A 63 9.61 -9.86 5.69
CA LEU A 63 9.45 -8.41 5.88
C LEU A 63 8.03 -8.09 6.37
N ASP A 64 7.01 -8.74 5.83
CA ASP A 64 5.58 -8.48 6.10
C ASP A 64 5.15 -8.79 7.54
N GLN A 65 5.98 -9.49 8.31
CA GLN A 65 5.75 -9.67 9.74
C GLN A 65 5.81 -8.36 10.53
N PHE A 66 6.43 -7.32 9.97
CA PHE A 66 6.73 -6.08 10.66
C PHE A 66 6.04 -4.85 10.06
N VAL A 67 5.73 -3.89 10.93
CA VAL A 67 5.64 -2.48 10.54
C VAL A 67 7.06 -1.92 10.45
N ARG A 68 7.44 -1.32 9.32
CA ARG A 68 8.83 -0.97 8.99
C ARG A 68 9.07 0.55 8.92
N TRP A 69 8.69 1.29 9.96
CA TRP A 69 9.01 2.73 10.05
C TRP A 69 10.51 2.95 10.32
N PRO A 70 11.11 4.05 9.81
CA PRO A 70 12.52 4.33 10.01
C PRO A 70 12.95 4.21 11.48
N GLY A 71 14.06 3.49 11.68
CA GLY A 71 14.68 3.29 13.00
C GLY A 71 14.00 2.27 13.91
N ASN A 72 12.80 1.77 13.58
CA ASN A 72 12.12 0.79 14.44
C ASN A 72 12.72 -0.62 14.30
N ARG A 73 12.33 -1.56 15.18
CA ARG A 73 12.92 -2.92 15.16
C ARG A 73 12.67 -3.64 13.84
N GLY A 74 11.47 -3.50 13.28
CA GLY A 74 11.09 -4.12 12.01
C GLY A 74 11.90 -3.64 10.82
N PHE A 75 12.14 -2.33 10.73
CA PHE A 75 12.97 -1.70 9.71
C PHE A 75 14.41 -2.22 9.80
N ASN A 76 15.00 -2.20 11.00
CA ASN A 76 16.36 -2.69 11.21
C ASN A 76 16.47 -4.21 10.96
N ALA A 77 15.47 -4.99 11.35
CA ALA A 77 15.42 -6.43 11.06
C ALA A 77 15.38 -6.70 9.56
N SER A 78 14.63 -5.90 8.80
CA SER A 78 14.53 -6.03 7.34
C SER A 78 15.87 -5.76 6.64
N ILE A 79 16.60 -4.71 7.08
CA ILE A 79 17.94 -4.42 6.55
C ILE A 79 18.88 -5.60 6.84
N ARG A 80 18.89 -6.10 8.08
CA ARG A 80 19.75 -7.23 8.47
C ARG A 80 19.41 -8.51 7.70
N TYR A 81 18.13 -8.75 7.42
CA TYR A 81 17.71 -9.90 6.63
C TYR A 81 18.27 -9.86 5.20
N VAL A 82 18.19 -8.68 4.54
CA VAL A 82 18.77 -8.50 3.21
C VAL A 82 20.30 -8.58 3.25
N ALA A 83 20.95 -7.97 4.25
CA ALA A 83 22.39 -8.04 4.42
C ALA A 83 22.89 -9.48 4.60
N ALA A 84 22.20 -10.29 5.41
CA ALA A 84 22.50 -11.71 5.57
C ALA A 84 22.33 -12.49 4.25
N GLY A 85 21.36 -12.12 3.41
CA GLY A 85 21.21 -12.67 2.07
C GLY A 85 22.39 -12.33 1.15
N LEU A 86 22.88 -11.09 1.20
CA LEU A 86 24.08 -10.68 0.45
C LEU A 86 25.32 -11.43 0.91
N GLU A 87 25.54 -11.54 2.23
CA GLU A 87 26.63 -12.34 2.81
C GLU A 87 26.58 -13.80 2.35
N ALA A 88 25.41 -14.42 2.40
CA ALA A 88 25.21 -15.79 1.95
C ALA A 88 25.48 -15.97 0.45
N ALA A 89 25.27 -14.92 -0.35
CA ALA A 89 25.62 -14.88 -1.77
C ALA A 89 27.10 -14.55 -2.05
N GLY A 90 27.91 -14.36 -1.00
CA GLY A 90 29.35 -14.12 -1.10
C GLY A 90 29.76 -12.65 -1.12
N TYR A 91 28.86 -11.71 -0.83
CA TYR A 91 29.22 -10.31 -0.64
C TYR A 91 29.95 -10.10 0.69
N VAL A 92 30.84 -9.12 0.74
CA VAL A 92 31.62 -8.79 1.95
C VAL A 92 31.21 -7.41 2.47
N GLU A 93 31.00 -7.30 3.79
CA GLU A 93 30.70 -6.02 4.42
C GLU A 93 31.92 -5.07 4.34
N ASP A 94 31.71 -3.86 3.84
CA ASP A 94 32.68 -2.77 3.78
C ASP A 94 32.10 -1.51 4.47
N PRO A 95 32.20 -1.43 5.81
CA PRO A 95 31.56 -0.35 6.57
C PRO A 95 32.16 1.03 6.26
N GLU A 96 33.40 1.10 5.78
CA GLU A 96 34.07 2.35 5.44
C GLU A 96 33.81 2.79 3.99
N GLY A 97 33.33 1.87 3.14
CA GLY A 97 33.13 2.13 1.72
C GLY A 97 34.43 2.39 0.97
N SER A 98 35.55 1.88 1.49
CA SER A 98 36.90 2.13 1.00
C SER A 98 37.42 1.03 0.06
N SER A 99 36.64 -0.04 -0.13
CA SER A 99 36.99 -1.18 -0.95
C SER A 99 36.62 -0.98 -2.42
N ASP A 100 37.60 -1.14 -3.30
CA ASP A 100 37.39 -1.30 -4.75
C ASP A 100 37.01 -2.76 -5.12
N ALA A 101 36.81 -3.64 -4.12
CA ALA A 101 36.49 -5.03 -4.39
C ALA A 101 35.09 -5.15 -5.03
N PRO A 102 34.94 -5.96 -6.09
CA PRO A 102 33.62 -6.33 -6.58
C PRO A 102 32.87 -7.11 -5.48
N LEU A 103 31.56 -6.90 -5.36
CA LEU A 103 30.67 -7.56 -4.40
C LEU A 103 30.88 -7.17 -2.93
N SER A 104 31.03 -5.87 -2.64
CA SER A 104 30.91 -5.34 -1.27
C SER A 104 29.52 -4.79 -0.98
N TYR A 105 29.16 -4.70 0.30
CA TYR A 105 27.95 -4.02 0.75
C TYR A 105 28.23 -3.22 2.03
N ARG A 106 27.40 -2.22 2.34
CA ARG A 106 27.46 -1.50 3.63
C ARG A 106 26.07 -1.11 4.12
N VAL A 107 25.93 -0.95 5.43
CA VAL A 107 24.72 -0.42 6.05
C VAL A 107 24.95 1.02 6.47
N GLU A 108 24.29 1.94 5.81
CA GLU A 108 24.37 3.37 6.16
C GLU A 108 23.38 3.71 7.28
N SER A 109 23.86 4.50 8.25
CA SER A 109 23.07 4.95 9.39
C SER A 109 23.01 6.47 9.42
N TYR A 110 21.80 7.00 9.57
CA TYR A 110 21.52 8.43 9.62
C TYR A 110 20.85 8.77 10.96
N PRO A 111 21.25 9.86 11.64
CA PRO A 111 20.59 10.29 12.88
C PRO A 111 19.14 10.71 12.62
N MET A 112 18.27 10.52 13.60
CA MET A 112 16.87 10.96 13.57
C MET A 112 16.62 12.07 14.59
N ASP A 113 15.80 13.06 14.20
CA ASP A 113 15.41 14.17 15.07
C ASP A 113 14.28 13.81 16.05
N THR A 114 13.64 12.65 15.86
CA THR A 114 12.58 12.13 16.74
C THR A 114 12.85 10.66 17.07
N PRO A 115 12.36 10.17 18.22
CA PRO A 115 12.47 8.75 18.55
C PRO A 115 11.85 7.86 17.47
N ALA A 116 12.47 6.69 17.25
CA ALA A 116 11.86 5.64 16.45
C ALA A 116 10.51 5.23 17.06
N TRP A 117 9.51 5.04 16.20
CA TRP A 117 8.18 4.67 16.62
C TRP A 117 7.82 3.27 16.15
N GLU A 118 7.31 2.44 17.07
CA GLU A 118 6.90 1.08 16.80
C GLU A 118 5.55 0.81 17.47
N PRO A 119 4.53 0.40 16.70
CA PRO A 119 3.29 -0.09 17.28
C PRO A 119 3.49 -1.50 17.81
N LEU A 120 3.15 -1.75 19.07
CA LEU A 120 3.20 -3.08 19.67
C LEU A 120 1.84 -3.78 19.60
N ALA A 121 0.78 -3.07 19.97
CA ALA A 121 -0.60 -3.52 19.88
C ALA A 121 -1.53 -2.29 19.97
N ALA A 122 -2.76 -2.44 19.48
CA ALA A 122 -3.84 -1.51 19.74
C ALA A 122 -5.18 -2.24 19.58
N THR A 123 -6.13 -1.92 20.44
CA THR A 123 -7.50 -2.42 20.32
C THR A 123 -8.45 -1.29 20.71
N VAL A 124 -9.52 -1.12 19.95
CA VAL A 124 -10.64 -0.24 20.31
C VAL A 124 -11.81 -1.13 20.67
N ARG A 125 -12.42 -0.89 21.84
CA ARG A 125 -13.54 -1.67 22.34
C ARG A 125 -14.66 -0.77 22.80
N PHE A 126 -15.88 -1.26 22.68
CA PHE A 126 -17.03 -0.69 23.37
C PHE A 126 -16.95 -0.96 24.87
N ALA A 127 -17.65 -0.15 25.67
CA ALA A 127 -17.77 -0.38 27.11
C ALA A 127 -18.47 -1.71 27.45
N SER A 128 -19.23 -2.29 26.51
CA SER A 128 -19.80 -3.65 26.61
C SER A 128 -18.73 -4.75 26.59
N GLY A 129 -17.54 -4.46 26.06
CA GLY A 129 -16.45 -5.42 25.86
C GLY A 129 -16.25 -5.84 24.40
N ASP A 130 -17.18 -5.53 23.51
CA ASP A 130 -17.10 -5.87 22.09
C ASP A 130 -15.95 -5.12 21.42
N THR A 131 -15.21 -5.81 20.54
CA THR A 131 -14.05 -5.25 19.86
C THR A 131 -14.47 -4.62 18.55
N LEU A 132 -14.18 -3.32 18.40
CA LEU A 132 -14.47 -2.54 17.20
C LEU A 132 -13.34 -2.64 16.18
N LEU A 133 -12.09 -2.53 16.65
CA LEU A 133 -10.89 -2.63 15.81
C LEU A 133 -9.76 -3.28 16.60
N ASP A 134 -8.97 -4.11 15.93
CA ASP A 134 -7.81 -4.76 16.50
C ASP A 134 -6.61 -4.65 15.54
N PHE A 135 -5.46 -4.23 16.08
CA PHE A 135 -4.24 -4.04 15.31
C PHE A 135 -3.73 -5.34 14.67
N SER A 136 -4.00 -6.49 15.28
CA SER A 136 -3.59 -7.80 14.74
C SER A 136 -4.27 -8.13 13.42
N THR A 137 -5.47 -7.60 13.17
CA THR A 137 -6.23 -7.79 11.92
C THR A 137 -6.22 -6.56 11.03
N ASN A 138 -5.93 -5.37 11.58
CA ASN A 138 -5.88 -4.12 10.83
C ASN A 138 -4.76 -3.17 11.32
N ARG A 139 -3.54 -3.36 10.81
CA ARG A 139 -2.35 -2.60 11.24
C ARG A 139 -2.40 -1.11 10.87
N ASN A 140 -3.19 -0.73 9.88
CA ASN A 140 -3.30 0.65 9.42
C ASN A 140 -4.19 1.52 10.32
N MET A 141 -4.91 0.92 11.28
CA MET A 141 -5.81 1.66 12.17
C MET A 141 -5.08 2.70 13.03
N LEU A 142 -3.85 2.44 13.46
CA LEU A 142 -3.14 3.28 14.41
C LEU A 142 -2.31 4.34 13.69
N ALA A 143 -2.59 5.62 13.96
CA ALA A 143 -1.80 6.69 13.40
C ALA A 143 -0.36 6.63 13.91
N ARG A 144 0.61 6.70 13.00
CA ARG A 144 2.03 6.82 13.35
C ARG A 144 2.24 7.97 14.34
N MET A 145 3.11 7.77 15.33
CA MET A 145 3.41 8.70 16.43
C MET A 145 2.31 8.82 17.50
N SER A 146 1.28 7.98 17.47
CA SER A 146 0.39 7.83 18.62
C SER A 146 1.15 7.30 19.84
N HIS A 147 0.86 7.86 21.01
CA HIS A 147 1.39 7.40 22.28
C HIS A 147 0.71 6.14 22.76
N ALA A 148 1.42 5.36 23.57
CA ALA A 148 0.82 4.30 24.35
C ALA A 148 -0.18 4.89 25.36
N THR A 149 -1.30 4.21 25.55
CA THR A 149 -2.17 4.47 26.70
C THR A 149 -1.52 3.98 27.99
N PRO A 150 -1.95 4.45 29.17
CA PRO A 150 -1.55 3.86 30.45
C PRO A 150 -1.83 2.35 30.51
N GLU A 151 -1.19 1.67 31.47
CA GLU A 151 -1.50 0.28 31.77
C GLU A 151 -3.00 0.11 32.08
N GLY A 152 -3.62 -0.93 31.51
CA GLY A 152 -5.07 -1.14 31.57
C GLY A 152 -5.87 -0.37 30.51
N GLY A 153 -5.21 0.47 29.70
CA GLY A 153 -5.84 1.21 28.61
C GLY A 153 -6.42 2.55 29.06
N GLN A 154 -7.20 3.16 28.17
CA GLN A 154 -7.84 4.44 28.42
C GLN A 154 -9.30 4.38 27.97
N SER A 155 -10.23 4.75 28.84
CA SER A 155 -11.67 4.78 28.55
C SER A 155 -12.20 6.21 28.68
N GLY A 156 -13.09 6.61 27.78
CA GLY A 156 -13.65 7.95 27.78
C GLY A 156 -14.94 8.02 27.00
N ARG A 157 -15.74 9.05 27.26
CA ARG A 157 -16.95 9.31 26.47
C ARG A 157 -16.55 9.75 25.07
N VAL A 158 -17.19 9.14 24.06
CA VAL A 158 -17.07 9.54 22.66
C VAL A 158 -18.00 10.72 22.39
N VAL A 159 -17.50 11.73 21.69
CA VAL A 159 -18.26 12.86 21.16
C VAL A 159 -18.12 12.83 19.63
N ASP A 160 -19.21 12.53 18.92
CA ASP A 160 -19.24 12.63 17.45
C ASP A 160 -19.52 14.07 17.05
N ILE A 161 -18.60 14.63 16.27
CA ILE A 161 -18.69 15.99 15.74
C ILE A 161 -19.02 16.02 14.25
N GLY A 162 -19.11 14.85 13.59
CA GLY A 162 -19.32 14.73 12.15
C GLY A 162 -18.32 15.57 11.36
N ASP A 163 -18.85 16.48 10.55
CA ASP A 163 -18.10 17.42 9.71
C ASP A 163 -17.93 18.81 10.35
N ARG A 164 -18.32 18.99 11.62
CA ARG A 164 -18.20 20.30 12.29
C ARG A 164 -16.74 20.74 12.36
N GLU A 165 -16.47 21.94 11.85
CA GLU A 165 -15.16 22.59 11.96
C GLU A 165 -15.01 23.32 13.30
N ASP A 166 -16.05 24.06 13.70
CA ASP A 166 -16.06 24.84 14.94
C ASP A 166 -16.65 24.02 16.10
N VAL A 167 -15.77 23.49 16.95
CA VAL A 167 -16.12 22.73 18.16
C VAL A 167 -15.47 23.39 19.37
N PRO A 168 -16.25 23.95 20.32
CA PRO A 168 -15.69 24.56 21.54
C PRO A 168 -14.87 23.54 22.34
N CYS A 169 -13.71 23.95 22.86
CA CYS A 169 -12.84 23.04 23.62
C CYS A 169 -13.56 22.45 24.84
N GLU A 170 -14.50 23.18 25.45
CA GLU A 170 -15.27 22.75 26.62
C GLU A 170 -16.11 21.50 26.33
N GLU A 171 -16.52 21.30 25.08
CA GLU A 171 -17.33 20.16 24.64
C GLU A 171 -16.50 18.86 24.56
N ILE A 172 -15.22 18.99 24.20
CA ILE A 172 -14.34 17.87 23.80
C ILE A 172 -13.15 17.63 24.74
N ARG A 173 -12.86 18.55 25.66
CA ARG A 173 -11.75 18.43 26.62
C ARG A 173 -11.92 17.16 27.46
N GLY A 174 -10.86 16.34 27.49
CA GLY A 174 -10.87 15.05 28.19
C GLY A 174 -11.84 14.03 27.59
N ARG A 175 -12.15 14.12 26.28
CA ARG A 175 -13.01 13.18 25.56
C ARG A 175 -12.27 12.48 24.42
N ILE A 176 -12.87 11.39 23.95
CA ILE A 176 -12.51 10.79 22.66
C ILE A 176 -13.40 11.46 21.61
N VAL A 177 -12.82 12.00 20.54
CA VAL A 177 -13.60 12.71 19.51
C VAL A 177 -13.67 11.90 18.23
N LEU A 178 -14.87 11.69 17.72
CA LEU A 178 -15.14 11.05 16.45
C LEU A 178 -15.49 12.10 15.39
N GLY A 179 -14.89 12.03 14.20
CA GLY A 179 -15.19 12.95 13.12
C GLY A 179 -14.99 12.36 11.72
N ASN A 180 -15.66 12.96 10.74
CA ASN A 180 -15.65 12.57 9.32
C ASN A 180 -14.43 13.17 8.60
N GLN A 181 -13.24 13.00 9.18
CA GLN A 181 -11.99 13.51 8.64
C GLN A 181 -10.86 12.51 8.88
N ASN A 182 -9.77 12.69 8.13
CA ASN A 182 -8.54 11.94 8.37
C ASN A 182 -8.10 12.12 9.83
N ALA A 183 -7.81 11.02 10.53
CA ALA A 183 -7.52 11.05 11.97
C ALA A 183 -6.32 11.95 12.32
N GLY A 184 -5.31 12.03 11.45
CA GLY A 184 -4.15 12.92 11.66
C GLY A 184 -4.47 14.41 11.48
N ARG A 185 -5.42 14.74 10.59
CA ARG A 185 -5.96 16.11 10.45
C ARG A 185 -6.82 16.47 11.67
N LEU A 186 -7.70 15.56 12.07
CA LEU A 186 -8.57 15.73 13.23
C LEU A 186 -7.76 15.95 14.51
N TRP A 187 -6.72 15.13 14.73
CA TRP A 187 -5.80 15.29 15.86
C TRP A 187 -5.13 16.67 15.87
N ARG A 188 -4.53 17.10 14.75
CA ARG A 188 -3.86 18.41 14.66
C ARG A 188 -4.79 19.56 15.01
N ARG A 189 -6.07 19.47 14.63
CA ARG A 189 -7.07 20.50 14.93
C ARG A 189 -7.44 20.54 16.41
N LEU A 190 -7.56 19.38 17.05
CA LEU A 190 -8.21 19.26 18.37
C LEU A 190 -7.24 19.05 19.54
N GLN A 191 -5.98 18.68 19.30
CA GLN A 191 -5.03 18.36 20.37
C GLN A 191 -4.85 19.48 21.40
N SER A 192 -4.89 20.75 20.97
CA SER A 192 -4.75 21.91 21.86
C SER A 192 -5.92 22.10 22.81
N CYS A 193 -7.08 21.49 22.53
CA CYS A 193 -8.23 21.50 23.44
C CYS A 193 -8.13 20.44 24.56
N GLY A 194 -7.09 19.59 24.55
CA GLY A 194 -6.90 18.55 25.56
C GLY A 194 -7.80 17.34 25.38
N VAL A 195 -8.04 16.92 24.13
CA VAL A 195 -8.72 15.64 23.82
C VAL A 195 -7.84 14.46 24.24
N MET A 196 -8.46 13.34 24.63
CA MET A 196 -7.73 12.12 25.01
C MET A 196 -7.20 11.38 23.77
N GLY A 197 -8.01 11.36 22.72
CA GLY A 197 -7.74 10.67 21.48
C GLY A 197 -8.79 11.02 20.43
N VAL A 198 -8.51 10.66 19.18
CA VAL A 198 -9.45 10.90 18.08
C VAL A 198 -9.69 9.63 17.26
N LEU A 199 -10.92 9.49 16.78
CA LEU A 199 -11.36 8.51 15.80
C LEU A 199 -11.70 9.26 14.51
N GLY A 200 -10.98 9.00 13.43
CA GLY A 200 -11.20 9.67 12.14
C GLY A 200 -11.68 8.69 11.08
N TYR A 201 -12.73 9.06 10.35
CA TYR A 201 -13.18 8.33 9.17
C TYR A 201 -13.11 9.23 7.93
N SER A 202 -12.35 8.83 6.90
CA SER A 202 -12.23 9.59 5.65
C SER A 202 -11.77 8.71 4.48
N LEU A 203 -12.56 7.68 4.15
CA LEU A 203 -12.31 6.89 2.95
C LEU A 203 -12.97 7.55 1.75
N ALA A 204 -12.21 7.73 0.68
CA ALA A 204 -12.72 8.24 -0.59
C ALA A 204 -13.43 7.14 -1.38
N ASP A 205 -14.45 7.51 -2.16
CA ASP A 205 -15.32 6.58 -2.91
C ASP A 205 -14.56 5.62 -3.83
N TYR A 206 -13.43 6.05 -4.42
CA TYR A 206 -12.63 5.20 -5.31
C TYR A 206 -12.02 3.98 -4.60
N LEU A 207 -11.95 4.00 -3.26
CA LEU A 207 -11.51 2.86 -2.44
C LEU A 207 -12.61 1.81 -2.25
N GLN A 208 -13.84 2.09 -2.72
CA GLN A 208 -15.02 1.24 -2.61
C GLN A 208 -15.23 0.72 -1.16
N PRO A 209 -15.40 1.62 -0.19
CA PRO A 209 -15.39 1.25 1.23
C PRO A 209 -16.52 0.28 1.62
N GLU A 210 -17.66 0.28 0.93
CA GLU A 210 -18.75 -0.69 1.12
C GLU A 210 -18.35 -2.13 0.75
N VAL A 211 -17.42 -2.27 -0.20
CA VAL A 211 -16.87 -3.56 -0.66
C VAL A 211 -15.64 -3.92 0.19
N ASN A 212 -14.70 -2.99 0.30
CA ASN A 212 -13.45 -3.15 1.03
C ASN A 212 -13.61 -2.69 2.49
N GLN A 213 -14.50 -3.35 3.23
CA GLN A 213 -15.00 -2.84 4.52
C GLN A 213 -13.94 -2.65 5.62
N THR A 214 -12.80 -3.32 5.50
CA THR A 214 -11.66 -3.24 6.43
C THR A 214 -10.56 -2.30 5.95
N SER A 215 -10.70 -1.69 4.77
CA SER A 215 -9.70 -0.76 4.26
C SER A 215 -9.57 0.47 5.14
N ILE A 216 -8.33 0.86 5.41
CA ILE A 216 -7.95 2.05 6.18
C ILE A 216 -6.78 2.71 5.45
N GLN A 217 -6.86 4.02 5.28
CA GLN A 217 -5.74 4.80 4.76
C GLN A 217 -4.75 5.13 5.87
N PHE A 218 -3.47 4.97 5.55
CA PHE A 218 -2.39 5.26 6.48
C PHE A 218 -2.41 6.73 6.91
N THR A 219 -2.09 6.98 8.18
CA THR A 219 -2.09 8.33 8.74
C THR A 219 -1.04 8.48 9.83
N SER A 220 -0.76 9.73 10.21
CA SER A 220 0.18 10.06 11.27
C SER A 220 -0.26 11.30 12.03
N ILE A 221 0.16 11.39 13.29
CA ILE A 221 0.13 12.63 14.06
C ILE A 221 1.55 13.19 14.20
N PRO A 222 1.72 14.48 14.51
CA PRO A 222 3.04 15.02 14.87
C PRO A 222 3.60 14.30 16.10
N TRP A 223 4.91 14.12 16.15
CA TRP A 223 5.55 13.72 17.40
C TRP A 223 5.33 14.80 18.47
N SER A 224 5.07 14.39 19.70
CA SER A 224 4.83 15.25 20.86
C SER A 224 5.35 14.55 22.12
N SER A 225 5.79 15.30 23.12
CA SER A 225 6.02 14.78 24.47
C SER A 225 4.71 14.56 25.24
N GLU A 226 3.64 15.24 24.84
CA GLU A 226 2.32 15.12 25.47
C GLU A 226 1.59 13.87 24.98
N PRO A 227 0.90 13.14 25.90
CA PRO A 227 0.20 11.92 25.55
C PRO A 227 -0.98 12.20 24.62
N GLY A 228 -1.25 11.23 23.75
CA GLY A 228 -2.30 11.37 22.74
C GLY A 228 -2.22 10.31 21.66
N TRP A 229 -3.37 9.92 21.13
CA TRP A 229 -3.45 8.90 20.08
C TRP A 229 -4.53 9.24 19.06
N ALA A 230 -4.35 8.71 17.85
CA ALA A 230 -5.34 8.82 16.79
C ALA A 230 -5.54 7.48 16.11
N ILE A 231 -6.80 7.10 15.93
CA ILE A 231 -7.21 5.89 15.20
C ILE A 231 -7.96 6.30 13.95
N ALA A 232 -7.55 5.74 12.81
CA ALA A 232 -8.34 5.76 11.60
C ALA A 232 -9.34 4.60 11.62
N LEU A 233 -10.59 4.88 11.25
CA LEU A 233 -11.65 3.89 11.18
C LEU A 233 -11.76 3.29 9.78
N SER A 234 -12.08 2.00 9.70
CA SER A 234 -12.57 1.39 8.47
C SER A 234 -14.06 1.66 8.27
N TYR A 235 -14.60 1.30 7.11
CA TYR A 235 -16.04 1.41 6.84
C TYR A 235 -16.87 0.58 7.82
N ALA A 236 -16.52 -0.69 8.02
CA ALA A 236 -17.23 -1.56 8.97
C ALA A 236 -17.22 -0.99 10.39
N ALA A 237 -16.05 -0.52 10.87
CA ALA A 237 -15.95 0.06 12.20
C ALA A 237 -16.74 1.37 12.34
N ARG A 238 -16.81 2.21 11.29
CA ARG A 238 -17.65 3.42 11.32
C ARG A 238 -19.14 3.07 11.37
N ALA A 239 -19.58 2.00 10.69
CA ALA A 239 -20.99 1.61 10.67
C ALA A 239 -21.51 1.09 12.02
N GLU A 240 -20.62 0.69 12.94
CA GLU A 240 -20.98 0.25 14.30
C GLU A 240 -21.05 1.40 15.32
N LEU A 241 -20.62 2.61 14.96
CA LEU A 241 -20.57 3.81 15.82
C LEU A 241 -21.72 4.79 15.54
#